data_AF-A0A0C5DQZ3-F1
#
_entry.id   AF-A0A0C5DQZ3-F1
#
_cell.length_a   1.000
_cell.length_b   1.000
_cell.length_c   1.000
_cell.angle_alpha   90.00
_cell.angle_beta   90.00
_cell.angle_gamma   90.00
#
_symmetry.space_group_name_H-M   'P 1'
#
loop_
_entity.id
_entity.type
_entity.pdbx_description
1 polymer ?
#
loop_
_entity_poly.entity_id
_entity_poly.type
_entity_poly.pdbx_seq_one_letter_code
_entity_poly.pdbx_strand_id
1 'polypeptide(L)'
;PWETLFLSVALYIVIPVIVAHIWRNALVKSKNKSALENTLETLSPLSLLALLTTLVLLFGFQGEQIIKQPMVILFLAIPIVIQVYFNSGLAYLLNRRFRVAHRVAGPSALIGASNFFELAVA
;
A
#
# COMPACT_ATOMS: atom_id res chain seq x y z
N PRO A 1 -2.34 -6.51 -24.28
CA PRO A 1 -2.84 -5.76 -23.09
C PRO A 1 -1.74 -4.93 -22.37
N TRP A 2 -0.69 -4.50 -23.08
CA TRP A 2 0.31 -3.57 -22.52
C TRP A 2 -0.23 -2.14 -22.48
N GLU A 3 -0.93 -1.72 -23.53
CA GLU A 3 -1.61 -0.43 -23.62
C GLU A 3 -2.56 -0.18 -22.43
N THR A 4 -3.36 -1.19 -22.06
CA THR A 4 -4.28 -1.10 -20.91
C THR A 4 -3.54 -0.98 -19.58
N LEU A 5 -2.39 -1.67 -19.44
CA LEU A 5 -1.59 -1.60 -18.23
C LEU A 5 -0.90 -0.24 -18.10
N PHE A 6 -0.35 0.30 -19.18
CA PHE A 6 0.20 1.66 -19.22
C PHE A 6 -0.86 2.72 -18.92
N LEU A 7 -2.05 2.58 -19.49
CA LEU A 7 -3.17 3.48 -19.23
C LEU A 7 -3.61 3.42 -17.76
N SER A 8 -3.78 2.22 -17.19
CA SER A 8 -4.13 2.06 -15.78
C SER A 8 -3.07 2.64 -14.86
N VAL A 9 -1.78 2.39 -15.11
CA VAL A 9 -0.68 2.97 -14.30
C VAL A 9 -0.67 4.50 -14.42
N ALA A 10 -0.86 5.03 -15.62
CA ALA A 10 -0.90 6.48 -15.82
C ALA A 10 -2.08 7.13 -15.06
N LEU A 11 -3.27 6.53 -15.15
CA LEU A 11 -4.49 7.07 -14.55
C LEU A 11 -4.55 6.87 -13.03
N TYR A 12 -4.23 5.69 -12.51
CA TYR A 12 -4.37 5.37 -11.09
C TYR A 12 -3.15 5.70 -10.25
N ILE A 13 -1.96 5.83 -10.85
CA ILE A 13 -0.72 6.13 -10.12
C ILE A 13 -0.17 7.51 -10.52
N VAL A 14 0.12 7.73 -11.79
CA VAL A 14 0.88 8.92 -12.23
C VAL A 14 0.09 10.21 -12.03
N ILE A 15 -1.16 10.28 -12.49
CA ILE A 15 -1.99 11.49 -12.37
C ILE A 15 -2.22 11.88 -10.90
N PRO A 16 -2.67 10.98 -10.00
CA PRO A 16 -2.86 11.32 -8.59
C PRO A 16 -1.58 11.80 -7.92
N VAL A 17 -0.42 11.20 -8.23
CA VAL A 17 0.87 11.62 -7.67
C VAL A 17 1.26 13.03 -8.14
N ILE A 18 1.05 13.36 -9.42
CA ILE A 18 1.31 14.71 -9.94
C ILE A 18 0.41 15.74 -9.26
N VAL A 19 -0.89 15.46 -9.16
CA VAL A 19 -1.86 16.34 -8.50
C VAL A 19 -1.48 16.54 -7.02
N ALA A 20 -1.17 15.47 -6.31
CA ALA A 20 -0.75 15.52 -4.91
C ALA A 20 0.56 16.32 -4.75
N HIS A 21 1.51 16.19 -5.67
CA HIS A 21 2.77 16.92 -5.63
C HIS A 21 2.57 18.43 -5.83
N ILE A 22 1.73 18.82 -6.79
CA ILE A 22 1.39 20.23 -7.05
C ILE A 22 0.68 20.83 -5.84
N TRP A 23 -0.31 20.12 -5.28
CA TRP A 23 -1.04 20.56 -4.09
C TRP A 23 -0.08 20.71 -2.90
N ARG A 24 0.76 19.71 -2.62
CA ARG A 24 1.76 19.77 -1.54
C ARG A 24 2.66 21.00 -1.70
N ASN A 25 3.15 21.28 -2.90
CA ASN A 25 4.00 22.45 -3.15
C ASN A 25 3.25 23.77 -2.92
N ALA A 26 1.96 23.85 -3.25
CA ALA A 26 1.14 25.02 -2.94
C ALA A 26 0.95 25.23 -1.43
N LEU A 27 0.72 24.15 -0.66
CA LEU A 27 0.57 24.20 0.80
C LEU A 27 1.87 24.60 1.50
N VAL A 28 3.00 24.04 1.08
CA VAL A 28 4.32 24.36 1.67
C VAL A 28 4.75 25.79 1.36
N LYS A 29 4.39 26.32 0.18
CA LYS A 29 4.64 27.73 -0.19
C LYS A 29 3.68 28.71 0.49
N SER A 30 2.58 28.22 1.06
CA SER A 30 1.70 29.07 1.84
C SER A 30 2.44 29.59 3.08
N LYS A 31 2.16 30.82 3.52
CA LYS A 31 2.79 31.41 4.71
C LYS A 31 2.44 30.67 6.01
N ASN A 32 1.53 29.69 5.95
CA ASN A 32 1.08 28.92 7.07
C ASN A 32 1.89 27.62 7.19
N LYS A 33 2.84 27.59 8.11
CA LYS A 33 3.72 26.44 8.36
C LYS A 33 2.96 25.17 8.78
N SER A 34 1.74 25.28 9.33
CA SER A 34 0.91 24.13 9.74
C SER A 34 -0.12 23.70 8.70
N ALA A 35 -0.23 24.37 7.54
CA ALA A 35 -1.23 24.03 6.54
C ALA A 35 -1.08 22.60 5.99
N LEU A 36 0.17 22.14 5.81
CA LEU A 36 0.45 20.77 5.38
C LEU A 36 0.11 19.76 6.49
N GLU A 37 0.53 20.03 7.72
CA GLU A 37 0.27 19.15 8.87
C GLU A 37 -1.23 18.95 9.11
N ASN A 38 -1.99 20.05 9.14
CA ASN A 38 -3.45 20.00 9.30
C ASN A 38 -4.13 19.20 8.19
N THR A 39 -3.65 19.35 6.95
CA THR A 39 -4.19 18.62 5.79
C THR A 39 -3.89 17.12 5.89
N LEU A 40 -2.68 16.75 6.32
CA LEU A 40 -2.31 15.35 6.54
C LEU A 40 -3.12 14.71 7.68
N GLU A 41 -3.37 15.45 8.77
CA GLU A 41 -4.21 14.98 9.87
C GLU A 41 -5.65 14.73 9.43
N THR A 42 -6.19 15.52 8.51
CA THR A 42 -7.55 15.29 7.97
C THR A 42 -7.61 14.15 6.95
N LEU A 43 -6.56 13.97 6.14
CA LEU A 43 -6.52 12.94 5.10
C LEU A 43 -6.19 11.54 5.66
N SER A 44 -5.44 11.45 6.76
CA SER A 44 -5.09 10.17 7.39
C SER A 44 -6.32 9.30 7.73
N PRO A 45 -7.35 9.78 8.46
CA PRO A 45 -8.54 8.97 8.73
C PRO A 45 -9.36 8.68 7.47
N LEU A 46 -9.37 9.59 6.48
CA LEU A 46 -10.07 9.38 5.21
C LEU A 46 -9.46 8.24 4.40
N SER A 47 -8.12 8.16 4.34
CA SER A 47 -7.41 7.06 3.67
C SER A 47 -7.70 5.72 4.34
N LEU A 48 -7.69 5.68 5.68
CA LEU A 48 -8.03 4.47 6.42
C LEU A 48 -9.49 4.04 6.18
N LEU A 49 -10.43 4.99 6.16
CA LEU A 49 -11.82 4.73 5.80
C LEU A 49 -11.97 4.21 4.38
N ALA A 50 -11.24 4.76 3.41
CA ALA A 50 -11.25 4.31 2.02
C ALA A 50 -10.72 2.87 1.90
N LEU A 51 -9.58 2.58 2.51
CA LEU A 51 -8.99 1.23 2.58
C LEU A 51 -9.99 0.22 3.16
N LEU A 52 -10.58 0.54 4.31
CA LEU A 52 -11.55 -0.33 4.97
C LEU A 52 -12.82 -0.50 4.15
N THR A 53 -13.30 0.56 3.51
CA THR A 53 -14.48 0.51 2.64
C THR A 53 -14.22 -0.41 1.45
N THR A 54 -13.08 -0.27 0.78
CA THR A 54 -12.68 -1.17 -0.32
C THR A 54 -12.60 -2.61 0.15
N LEU A 55 -12.01 -2.85 1.32
CA LEU A 55 -11.91 -4.19 1.90
C LEU A 55 -13.31 -4.78 2.17
N VAL A 56 -14.18 -4.04 2.85
CA VAL A 56 -15.57 -4.48 3.12
C VAL A 56 -16.33 -4.76 1.83
N LEU A 57 -16.20 -3.90 0.81
CA LEU A 57 -16.86 -4.08 -0.48
C LEU A 57 -16.33 -5.31 -1.23
N LEU A 58 -15.01 -5.53 -1.24
CA LEU A 58 -14.41 -6.70 -1.88
C LEU A 58 -14.89 -7.99 -1.24
N PHE A 59 -14.79 -8.08 0.09
CA PHE A 59 -15.23 -9.28 0.82
C PHE A 59 -16.75 -9.44 0.79
N GLY A 60 -17.51 -8.35 0.75
CA GLY A 60 -18.96 -8.37 0.60
C GLY A 60 -19.40 -8.92 -0.76
N PHE A 61 -18.79 -8.46 -1.85
CA PHE A 61 -19.12 -8.92 -3.20
C PHE A 61 -18.56 -10.33 -3.50
N GLN A 62 -17.44 -10.71 -2.91
CA GLN A 62 -16.82 -12.04 -3.11
C GLN A 62 -17.21 -13.05 -2.02
N GLY A 63 -18.06 -12.68 -1.05
CA GLY A 63 -18.35 -13.49 0.15
C GLY A 63 -18.89 -14.89 -0.13
N GLU A 64 -19.79 -15.04 -1.10
CA GLU A 64 -20.34 -16.35 -1.45
C GLU A 64 -19.28 -17.28 -2.08
N GLN A 65 -18.36 -16.72 -2.90
CA GLN A 65 -17.24 -17.47 -3.46
C GLN A 65 -16.24 -17.86 -2.37
N ILE A 66 -16.00 -16.98 -1.40
CA ILE A 66 -15.12 -17.24 -0.26
C ILE A 66 -15.61 -18.47 0.54
N ILE A 67 -16.91 -18.58 0.78
CA ILE A 67 -17.50 -19.73 1.49
C ILE A 67 -17.47 -21.00 0.63
N LYS A 68 -17.71 -20.88 -0.68
CA LYS A 68 -17.75 -22.02 -1.62
C LYS A 68 -16.38 -22.61 -1.92
N GLN A 69 -15.30 -21.83 -1.85
CA GLN A 69 -13.95 -22.23 -2.27
C GLN A 69 -12.86 -22.02 -1.19
N PRO A 70 -13.01 -22.57 0.03
CA PRO A 70 -12.06 -22.35 1.11
C PRO A 70 -10.67 -22.91 0.81
N MET A 71 -10.59 -24.03 0.08
CA MET A 71 -9.32 -24.65 -0.30
C MET A 71 -8.52 -23.78 -1.27
N VAL A 72 -9.18 -23.11 -2.21
CA VAL A 72 -8.51 -22.20 -3.17
C VAL A 72 -7.89 -21.03 -2.43
N ILE A 73 -8.63 -20.45 -1.48
CA ILE A 73 -8.12 -19.37 -0.64
C ILE A 73 -6.91 -19.83 0.17
N LEU A 74 -6.95 -21.04 0.74
CA LEU A 74 -5.82 -21.59 1.48
C LEU A 74 -4.59 -21.79 0.58
N PHE A 75 -4.77 -22.31 -0.63
CA PHE A 75 -3.69 -22.46 -1.61
C PHE A 75 -3.11 -21.14 -2.08
N LEU A 76 -3.88 -20.04 -2.09
CA LEU A 76 -3.37 -18.70 -2.39
C LEU A 76 -2.69 -18.08 -1.15
N ALA A 77 -3.30 -18.22 0.02
CA ALA A 77 -2.85 -17.61 1.26
C ALA A 77 -1.51 -18.19 1.74
N ILE A 78 -1.33 -19.52 1.68
CA ILE A 78 -0.08 -20.15 2.16
C ILE A 78 1.16 -19.60 1.44
N PRO A 79 1.23 -19.59 0.09
CA PRO A 79 2.36 -19.00 -0.63
C PRO A 79 2.56 -17.51 -0.33
N ILE A 80 1.48 -16.74 -0.23
CA ILE A 80 1.55 -15.30 0.06
C ILE A 80 2.14 -15.08 1.46
N VAL A 81 1.67 -15.81 2.47
CA VAL A 81 2.19 -15.72 3.84
C VAL A 81 3.67 -16.08 3.88
N ILE A 82 4.06 -17.18 3.24
CA ILE A 82 5.47 -17.60 3.17
C ILE A 82 6.31 -16.52 2.48
N GLN A 83 5.83 -15.99 1.35
CA GLN A 83 6.52 -14.94 0.59
C GLN A 83 6.73 -13.67 1.43
N VAL A 84 5.71 -13.22 2.16
CA VAL A 84 5.76 -12.03 3.02
C VAL A 84 6.79 -12.21 4.13
N TYR A 85 6.75 -13.33 4.87
CA TYR A 85 7.72 -13.60 5.92
C TYR A 85 9.14 -13.78 5.38
N PHE A 86 9.28 -14.43 4.24
CA PHE A 86 10.56 -14.63 3.58
C PHE A 86 11.18 -13.29 3.14
N ASN A 87 10.42 -12.44 2.45
CA ASN A 87 10.90 -11.14 1.99
C ASN A 87 11.22 -10.22 3.17
N SER A 88 10.37 -10.21 4.20
CA SER A 88 10.62 -9.43 5.42
C SER A 88 11.89 -9.89 6.15
N GLY A 89 12.03 -11.21 6.33
CA GLY A 89 13.20 -11.81 6.94
C GLY A 89 14.48 -11.56 6.15
N LEU A 90 14.42 -11.69 4.81
CA LEU A 90 15.54 -11.40 3.92
C LEU A 90 15.94 -9.93 4.00
N ALA A 91 14.98 -9.00 3.92
CA ALA A 91 15.24 -7.57 4.05
C ALA A 91 15.85 -7.23 5.42
N TYR A 92 15.37 -7.83 6.50
CA TYR A 92 15.94 -7.65 7.84
C TYR A 92 17.38 -8.20 7.94
N LEU A 93 17.61 -9.42 7.44
CA LEU A 93 18.94 -10.06 7.44
C LEU A 93 19.95 -9.28 6.61
N LEU A 94 19.55 -8.76 5.45
CA LEU A 94 20.39 -7.90 4.62
C LEU A 94 20.74 -6.61 5.35
N ASN A 95 19.77 -5.93 5.96
CA ASN A 95 20.03 -4.74 6.78
C ASN A 95 21.00 -5.02 7.93
N ARG A 96 20.88 -6.19 8.58
CA ARG A 96 21.82 -6.63 9.62
C ARG A 96 23.22 -6.88 9.05
N ARG A 97 23.33 -7.49 7.86
CA ARG A 97 24.61 -7.75 7.19
C ARG A 97 25.32 -6.46 6.76
N PHE A 98 24.56 -5.44 6.35
CA PHE A 98 25.06 -4.11 6.02
C PHE A 98 25.24 -3.19 7.24
N ARG A 99 25.06 -3.70 8.47
CA ARG A 99 25.17 -2.95 9.73
C ARG A 99 24.27 -1.70 9.79
N VAL A 100 23.11 -1.76 9.14
CA VAL A 100 22.12 -0.67 9.16
C VAL A 100 21.54 -0.55 10.57
N ALA A 101 21.34 0.69 11.03
CA ALA A 101 20.75 0.96 12.33
C ALA A 101 19.37 0.29 12.45
N HIS A 102 19.08 -0.29 13.61
CA HIS A 102 17.81 -1.03 13.83
C HIS A 102 16.56 -0.15 13.59
N ARG A 103 16.68 1.17 13.83
CA ARG A 103 15.64 2.17 13.53
C ARG A 103 15.27 2.28 12.03
N VAL A 104 16.14 1.82 11.14
CA VAL A 104 15.92 1.80 9.67
C VAL A 104 15.65 0.37 9.18
N ALA A 105 16.25 -0.64 9.82
CA ALA A 105 16.04 -2.04 9.47
C ALA A 105 14.58 -2.49 9.66
N GLY A 106 13.90 -2.02 10.71
CA GLY A 106 12.49 -2.33 10.97
C GLY A 106 11.55 -1.84 9.85
N PRO A 107 11.53 -0.53 9.55
CA PRO A 107 10.75 0.01 8.43
C PRO A 107 11.11 -0.62 7.08
N SER A 108 12.39 -0.86 6.81
CA SER A 108 12.84 -1.48 5.56
C SER A 108 12.33 -2.93 5.41
N ALA A 109 12.30 -3.71 6.50
CA ALA A 109 11.76 -5.06 6.49
C ALA A 109 10.24 -5.09 6.25
N LEU A 110 9.51 -4.07 6.73
CA LEU A 110 8.08 -3.91 6.45
C LEU A 110 7.83 -3.51 5.00
N ILE A 111 8.66 -2.63 4.42
CA ILE A 111 8.57 -2.27 2.99
C ILE A 111 8.80 -3.49 2.10
N GLY A 112 9.81 -4.32 2.41
CA GLY A 112 10.06 -5.55 1.65
C GLY A 112 8.94 -6.60 1.79
N ALA A 113 8.15 -6.54 2.86
CA ALA A 113 7.01 -7.41 3.12
C ALA A 113 5.70 -6.89 2.51
N SER A 114 5.60 -5.59 2.28
CA SER A 114 4.35 -4.92 1.94
C SER A 114 4.00 -5.11 0.47
N ASN A 115 2.83 -5.70 0.22
CA ASN A 115 2.21 -5.73 -1.09
C ASN A 115 1.01 -4.77 -1.05
N PHE A 116 0.89 -3.88 -2.03
CA PHE A 116 -0.25 -2.96 -2.12
C PHE A 116 -1.51 -3.73 -2.53
N PHE A 117 -2.19 -4.32 -1.56
CA PHE A 117 -3.47 -5.01 -1.75
C PHE A 117 -4.48 -4.15 -2.50
N GLU A 118 -4.54 -2.84 -2.21
CA GLU A 118 -5.41 -1.88 -2.92
C GLU A 118 -5.13 -1.82 -4.43
N LEU A 119 -3.86 -1.89 -4.84
CA LEU A 119 -3.44 -1.88 -6.24
C LEU A 119 -3.55 -3.25 -6.91
N ALA A 120 -3.48 -4.33 -6.14
CA ALA A 120 -3.64 -5.69 -6.66
C ALA A 120 -5.11 -6.03 -6.98
N VAL A 121 -6.04 -5.26 -6.41
CA VAL A 121 -7.49 -5.41 -6.60
C VAL A 121 -8.02 -4.50 -7.73
N ALA A 122 -7.37 -3.36 -7.97
CA ALA A 122 -7.73 -2.36 -8.98
C ALA A 122 -7.25 -2.74 -10.38
#